data_AF-A0A431NVC6-F1
#
_entry.id   AF-A0A431NVC6-F1
#
_cell.length_a   1.000
_cell.length_b   1.000
_cell.length_c   1.000
_cell.angle_alpha   90.00
_cell.angle_beta   90.00
_cell.angle_gamma   90.00
#
_symmetry.space_group_name_H-M   'P 1'
#
loop_
_entity.id
_entity.type
_entity.pdbx_description
1 polymer ?
#
loop_
_entity_poly.entity_id
_entity_poly.type
_entity_poly.pdbx_seq_one_letter_code
_entity_poly.pdbx_strand_id
1 'polypeptide(L)'
;MLGQGRMAVAGIAGESAHVAGRAASPPANAATYTPAAGIAIDPHSGGGVTTRREKFLPVTRAALLKRLSAPANWPAGEAAHVLRFMRYLDFWRRHDYTARLLDLEQAYDAFAPDSDLKVTRTYTPAEREILKKRVVGQMAQLLEQGNFTRVDPKDVHLILTEDSHYGLDLQVDLDAFEEALIYFRGATTITERRRDIKRAYMGWKEVQVPVFQRLFLLFKLKPFDERVKEVALKHGLTIRQAEKAVRRARALLPKTVTSDHIYMKLFKNIPRSDVEMIFPNTRVRFRRWDKIRFGVSAGGGVGIGIFGTATKIAVMSNPVTLLTAIGALGGVVLRQVTNFFAQRNRYMVVMAQNLYFHSMADNRGVITLLGSRAAEEDIKEEILLYAALAQGRMRASDIGEIDAKIERWLKETFAIDVDFDVSDALGRLKAEGIVRETDDGWLETLPPEAAARHIDMLWDRALDDLSDTINDEGTETAPQESEPAAL
;
A
#
# COMPACT_ATOMS: atom_id res chain seq x y z
N MET A 1 -38.78 82.68 11.55
CA MET A 1 -40.07 81.95 11.61
C MET A 1 -39.92 80.75 10.67
N LEU A 2 -39.76 79.54 11.21
CA LEU A 2 -40.84 78.52 11.30
C LEU A 2 -41.44 78.24 9.91
N GLY A 3 -41.40 77.05 9.32
CA GLY A 3 -40.98 75.72 9.75
C GLY A 3 -41.64 74.66 8.86
N GLN A 4 -41.10 73.44 8.92
CA GLN A 4 -41.70 72.14 8.54
C GLN A 4 -41.82 71.83 7.02
N GLY A 5 -41.52 70.63 6.52
CA GLY A 5 -41.30 69.35 7.18
C GLY A 5 -40.50 68.35 6.32
N ARG A 6 -39.78 67.48 7.03
CA ARG A 6 -39.07 66.29 6.55
C ARG A 6 -40.05 65.18 6.17
N MET A 7 -39.70 64.39 5.15
CA MET A 7 -39.91 62.94 5.20
C MET A 7 -38.60 62.22 4.86
N ALA A 8 -38.25 61.28 5.71
CA ALA A 8 -36.97 60.60 5.76
C ALA A 8 -37.01 59.29 4.97
N VAL A 9 -35.95 59.03 4.19
CA VAL A 9 -35.59 57.68 3.76
C VAL A 9 -34.44 57.23 4.67
N ALA A 10 -34.72 56.24 5.51
CA ALA A 10 -33.76 55.67 6.44
C ALA A 10 -32.73 54.84 5.65
N GLY A 11 -31.47 55.27 5.71
CA GLY A 11 -30.33 54.45 5.30
C GLY A 11 -30.09 53.36 6.33
N ILE A 12 -30.09 52.11 5.88
CA ILE A 12 -29.56 51.00 6.66
C ILE A 12 -28.09 50.88 6.28
N ALA A 13 -27.22 51.25 7.22
CA ALA A 13 -25.80 51.01 7.15
C ALA A 13 -25.57 49.49 7.16
N GLY A 14 -25.13 48.95 6.03
CA GLY A 14 -24.57 47.61 5.94
C GLY A 14 -23.19 47.64 6.58
N GLU A 15 -23.09 47.10 7.78
CA GLU A 15 -21.84 46.87 8.49
C GLU A 15 -21.10 45.73 7.78
N SER A 16 -20.03 46.10 7.08
CA SER A 16 -19.15 45.20 6.35
C SER A 16 -18.39 44.30 7.33
N ALA A 17 -18.99 43.16 7.70
CA ALA A 17 -18.27 42.08 8.36
C ALA A 17 -17.32 41.45 7.34
N HIS A 18 -16.06 41.90 7.35
CA HIS A 18 -14.93 41.20 6.75
C HIS A 18 -14.81 39.82 7.41
N VAL A 19 -15.45 38.81 6.83
CA VAL A 19 -15.16 37.41 7.12
C VAL A 19 -14.07 36.99 6.16
N ALA A 20 -12.92 36.63 6.74
CA ALA A 20 -11.70 36.26 6.06
C ALA A 20 -11.97 35.29 4.90
N GLY A 21 -11.53 35.68 3.70
CA GLY A 21 -11.47 34.79 2.56
C GLY A 21 -10.71 33.53 2.95
N ARG A 22 -11.38 32.38 2.81
CA ARG A 22 -10.72 31.08 2.92
C ARG A 22 -9.68 31.06 1.81
N ALA A 23 -8.41 31.09 2.20
CA ALA A 23 -7.31 30.83 1.29
C ALA A 23 -7.66 29.58 0.47
N ALA A 24 -7.43 29.65 -0.84
CA ALA A 24 -7.26 28.47 -1.66
C ALA A 24 -6.48 27.44 -0.83
N SER A 25 -6.96 26.19 -0.79
CA SER A 25 -6.21 25.09 -0.21
C SER A 25 -4.76 25.27 -0.65
N PRO A 26 -3.80 25.44 0.27
CA PRO A 26 -2.44 25.73 -0.14
C PRO A 26 -2.04 24.63 -1.12
N PRO A 27 -1.42 24.96 -2.27
CA PRO A 27 -0.85 23.91 -3.14
C PRO A 27 -0.05 23.04 -2.21
N ALA A 28 -0.33 21.73 -2.17
CA ALA A 28 0.21 20.80 -1.20
C ALA A 28 1.71 21.07 -1.06
N ASN A 29 2.05 21.90 -0.06
CA ASN A 29 3.40 22.43 0.03
C ASN A 29 4.22 21.17 0.26
N ALA A 30 5.36 21.09 -0.41
CA ALA A 30 6.35 20.05 -0.19
C ALA A 30 6.96 20.21 1.22
N ALA A 31 6.12 20.28 2.25
CA ALA A 31 6.44 19.93 3.61
C ALA A 31 7.06 18.56 3.51
N THR A 32 8.35 18.51 3.81
CA THR A 32 9.12 17.29 3.96
C THR A 32 8.29 16.30 4.77
N TYR A 33 7.65 15.36 4.06
CA TYR A 33 6.96 14.25 4.68
C TYR A 33 8.00 13.55 5.54
N THR A 34 7.84 13.65 6.85
CA THR A 34 8.63 12.88 7.79
C THR A 34 7.88 11.57 7.95
N PRO A 35 8.45 10.43 7.51
CA PRO A 35 7.92 9.11 7.80
C PRO A 35 7.37 8.99 9.22
N ALA A 36 6.14 8.51 9.38
CA ALA A 36 5.74 7.92 10.65
C ALA A 36 6.76 6.82 10.99
N ALA A 37 7.19 6.73 12.27
CA ALA A 37 8.15 5.73 12.71
C ALA A 37 7.62 4.32 12.34
N GLY A 38 8.41 3.54 11.60
CA GLY A 38 8.06 2.18 11.22
C GLY A 38 7.92 1.29 12.45
N ILE A 39 7.00 0.33 12.41
CA ILE A 39 6.84 -0.66 13.47
C ILE A 39 7.72 -1.87 13.15
N ALA A 40 8.52 -2.30 14.12
CA ALA A 40 9.23 -3.57 14.07
C ALA A 40 8.25 -4.73 14.24
N ILE A 41 8.21 -5.66 13.27
CA ILE A 41 7.29 -6.81 13.27
C ILE A 41 8.09 -8.09 13.51
N ASP A 42 7.79 -8.81 14.60
CA ASP A 42 8.28 -10.18 14.81
C ASP A 42 7.45 -11.17 13.97
N PRO A 43 8.07 -11.86 13.00
CA PRO A 43 7.39 -12.79 12.08
C PRO A 43 7.03 -14.15 12.71
N HIS A 44 7.56 -14.47 13.90
CA HIS A 44 7.35 -15.75 14.61
C HIS A 44 6.53 -15.62 15.88
N SER A 45 6.14 -14.40 16.26
CA SER A 45 5.20 -14.19 17.35
C SER A 45 3.84 -14.84 17.02
N GLY A 46 3.66 -16.08 17.47
CA GLY A 46 2.39 -16.84 17.36
C GLY A 46 1.24 -16.18 18.13
N GLY A 47 1.57 -15.24 19.03
CA GLY A 47 0.73 -14.17 19.51
C GLY A 47 1.62 -12.96 19.73
N GLY A 48 1.21 -11.77 19.28
CA GLY A 48 1.97 -10.55 19.57
C GLY A 48 2.21 -9.52 18.48
N VAL A 49 1.41 -9.40 17.41
CA VAL A 49 1.06 -8.05 16.93
C VAL A 49 -0.17 -7.59 17.71
N THR A 50 -0.12 -7.71 19.03
CA THR A 50 -1.21 -7.37 19.93
C THR A 50 -0.71 -6.33 20.92
N THR A 51 -0.85 -5.08 20.53
CA THR A 51 -1.26 -4.02 21.47
C THR A 51 -2.19 -3.01 20.81
N ARG A 52 -2.08 -2.79 19.49
CA ARG A 52 -2.99 -1.88 18.78
C ARG A 52 -4.11 -2.66 18.09
N ARG A 53 -5.35 -2.42 18.53
CA ARG A 53 -6.58 -2.91 17.88
C ARG A 53 -6.65 -2.34 16.45
N GLU A 54 -7.29 -3.06 15.52
CA GLU A 54 -7.34 -2.62 14.13
C GLU A 54 -8.30 -1.44 13.96
N LYS A 55 -7.89 -0.41 13.21
CA LYS A 55 -8.74 0.75 12.91
C LYS A 55 -9.72 0.53 11.76
N PHE A 56 -9.39 -0.39 10.86
CA PHE A 56 -10.20 -0.68 9.68
C PHE A 56 -11.58 -1.23 10.08
N LEU A 57 -12.66 -0.67 9.52
CA LEU A 57 -14.03 -1.09 9.83
C LEU A 57 -14.53 -2.13 8.82
N PRO A 58 -14.62 -3.44 9.15
CA PRO A 58 -15.04 -4.46 8.19
C PRO A 58 -16.58 -4.53 8.01
N VAL A 59 -17.24 -3.38 7.94
CA VAL A 59 -18.69 -3.26 7.67
C VAL A 59 -18.90 -2.53 6.35
N THR A 60 -19.88 -2.98 5.57
CA THR A 60 -20.26 -2.25 4.35
C THR A 60 -20.93 -0.94 4.72
N ARG A 61 -20.62 0.12 3.99
CA ARG A 61 -21.30 1.43 4.14
C ARG A 61 -22.82 1.30 4.08
N ALA A 62 -23.35 0.46 3.19
CA ALA A 62 -24.79 0.23 3.07
C ALA A 62 -25.42 -0.33 4.35
N ALA A 63 -24.72 -1.23 5.06
CA ALA A 63 -25.19 -1.75 6.33
C ALA A 63 -25.17 -0.67 7.43
N LEU A 64 -24.13 0.17 7.47
CA LEU A 64 -24.05 1.28 8.41
C LEU A 64 -25.15 2.32 8.17
N LEU A 65 -25.31 2.79 6.92
CA LEU A 65 -26.37 3.73 6.55
C LEU A 65 -27.75 3.22 6.98
N LYS A 66 -28.07 1.96 6.64
CA LYS A 66 -29.35 1.34 7.00
C LYS A 66 -29.58 1.26 8.51
N ARG A 67 -28.55 0.93 9.29
CA ARG A 67 -28.65 0.77 10.75
C ARG A 67 -28.72 2.13 11.47
N LEU A 68 -27.90 3.08 11.05
CA LEU A 68 -27.83 4.41 11.65
C LEU A 68 -29.08 5.24 11.31
N SER A 69 -29.62 5.13 10.09
CA SER A 69 -30.82 5.87 9.67
C SER A 69 -32.15 5.17 10.03
N ALA A 70 -32.14 4.19 10.93
CA ALA A 70 -33.36 3.49 11.31
C ALA A 70 -34.34 4.45 12.03
N PRO A 71 -35.66 4.45 11.73
CA PRO A 71 -36.61 5.38 12.34
C PRO A 71 -36.68 5.35 13.87
N ALA A 72 -36.34 4.22 14.50
CA ALA A 72 -36.32 4.08 15.95
C ALA A 72 -35.20 4.90 16.63
N ASN A 73 -34.18 5.32 15.88
CA ASN A 73 -33.02 6.03 16.40
C ASN A 73 -33.17 7.56 16.36
N TRP A 74 -34.26 8.07 15.78
CA TRP A 74 -34.43 9.49 15.48
C TRP A 74 -35.86 9.96 15.82
N PRO A 75 -36.05 11.26 16.10
CA PRO A 75 -37.39 11.83 16.24
C PRO A 75 -38.27 11.59 14.99
N ALA A 76 -39.58 11.60 15.20
CA ALA A 76 -40.55 11.32 14.13
C ALA A 76 -40.36 12.26 12.94
N GLY A 77 -40.15 11.69 11.74
CA GLY A 77 -39.93 12.44 10.49
C GLY A 77 -38.46 12.73 10.17
N GLU A 78 -37.53 12.62 11.11
CA GLU A 78 -36.12 12.99 10.88
C GLU A 78 -35.29 11.92 10.18
N ALA A 79 -35.68 10.65 10.27
CA ALA A 79 -34.90 9.53 9.72
C ALA A 79 -34.63 9.66 8.21
N ALA A 80 -35.58 10.22 7.45
CA ALA A 80 -35.40 10.49 6.03
C ALA A 80 -34.35 11.58 5.77
N HIS A 81 -34.33 12.64 6.59
CA HIS A 81 -33.35 13.71 6.51
C HIS A 81 -31.94 13.22 6.89
N VAL A 82 -31.83 12.33 7.87
CA VAL A 82 -30.56 11.67 8.26
C VAL A 82 -29.99 10.87 7.10
N LEU A 83 -30.81 10.01 6.50
CA LEU A 83 -30.35 9.22 5.35
C LEU A 83 -29.92 10.12 4.18
N ARG A 84 -30.66 11.21 3.93
CA ARG A 84 -30.30 12.19 2.91
C ARG A 84 -28.96 12.85 3.21
N PHE A 85 -28.76 13.36 4.42
CA PHE A 85 -27.51 13.95 4.86
C PHE A 85 -26.33 12.98 4.73
N MET A 86 -26.45 11.75 5.25
CA MET A 86 -25.36 10.78 5.17
C MET A 86 -25.00 10.42 3.73
N ARG A 87 -25.98 10.40 2.82
CA ARG A 87 -25.70 10.23 1.38
C ARG A 87 -25.00 11.44 0.77
N TYR A 88 -25.40 12.65 1.16
CA TYR A 88 -24.76 13.89 0.69
C TYR A 88 -23.30 13.95 1.13
N LEU A 89 -23.04 13.63 2.40
CA LEU A 89 -21.69 13.54 2.95
C LEU A 89 -20.84 12.49 2.23
N ASP A 90 -21.41 11.32 1.92
CA ASP A 90 -20.74 10.28 1.13
C ASP A 90 -20.30 10.78 -0.26
N PHE A 91 -21.18 11.48 -1.00
CA PHE A 91 -20.80 12.05 -2.30
C PHE A 91 -19.76 13.16 -2.15
N TRP A 92 -19.91 14.03 -1.17
CA TRP A 92 -18.99 15.13 -0.89
C TRP A 92 -17.58 14.61 -0.58
N ARG A 93 -17.43 13.64 0.34
CA ARG A 93 -16.13 13.07 0.69
C ARG A 93 -15.48 12.35 -0.50
N ARG A 94 -16.26 11.62 -1.30
CA ARG A 94 -15.76 10.99 -2.54
C ARG A 94 -15.24 12.01 -3.55
N HIS A 95 -15.87 13.17 -3.65
CA HIS A 95 -15.43 14.24 -4.54
C HIS A 95 -14.08 14.82 -4.09
N ASP A 96 -13.93 15.15 -2.81
CA ASP A 96 -12.66 15.61 -2.22
C ASP A 96 -11.52 14.59 -2.48
N TYR A 97 -11.80 13.30 -2.29
CA TYR A 97 -10.83 12.25 -2.65
C TYR A 97 -10.54 12.19 -4.16
N THR A 98 -11.55 12.30 -5.02
CA THR A 98 -11.37 12.26 -6.48
C THR A 98 -10.46 13.41 -6.94
N ALA A 99 -10.64 14.61 -6.41
CA ALA A 99 -9.79 15.77 -6.70
C ALA A 99 -8.33 15.51 -6.29
N ARG A 100 -8.10 15.01 -5.06
CA ARG A 100 -6.75 14.67 -4.58
C ARG A 100 -6.08 13.56 -5.39
N LEU A 101 -6.86 12.56 -5.82
CA LEU A 101 -6.35 11.46 -6.63
C LEU A 101 -5.96 11.92 -8.03
N LEU A 102 -6.68 12.89 -8.60
CA LEU A 102 -6.32 13.46 -9.90
C LEU A 102 -4.95 14.14 -9.86
N ASP A 103 -4.67 14.93 -8.82
CA ASP A 103 -3.36 15.57 -8.63
C ASP A 103 -2.23 14.54 -8.47
N LEU A 104 -2.48 13.47 -7.71
CA LEU A 104 -1.55 12.37 -7.52
C LEU A 104 -1.31 11.59 -8.83
N GLU A 105 -2.36 11.33 -9.60
CA GLU A 105 -2.25 10.66 -10.89
C GLU A 105 -1.46 11.50 -11.91
N GLN A 106 -1.67 12.83 -11.93
CA GLN A 106 -0.89 13.76 -12.75
C GLN A 106 0.58 13.75 -12.36
N ALA A 107 0.89 13.83 -11.06
CA ALA A 107 2.28 13.77 -10.59
C ALA A 107 2.95 12.42 -10.89
N TYR A 108 2.17 11.34 -10.90
CA TYR A 108 2.64 9.98 -11.19
C TYR A 108 2.89 9.72 -12.69
N ASP A 109 2.32 10.52 -13.60
CA ASP A 109 2.48 10.32 -15.05
C ASP A 109 3.95 10.33 -15.51
N ALA A 110 4.81 11.13 -14.86
CA ALA A 110 6.25 11.16 -15.13
C ALA A 110 7.00 9.86 -14.77
N PHE A 111 6.34 8.96 -14.04
CA PHE A 111 6.90 7.71 -13.52
C PHE A 111 6.11 6.47 -13.91
N ALA A 112 4.92 6.61 -14.49
CA ALA A 112 4.06 5.48 -14.82
C ALA A 112 4.74 4.53 -15.83
N PRO A 113 4.93 3.24 -15.51
CA PRO A 113 5.48 2.27 -16.44
C PRO A 113 4.45 1.79 -17.49
N ASP A 114 3.16 1.90 -17.17
CA ASP A 114 2.05 1.41 -17.99
C ASP A 114 1.29 2.56 -18.68
N SER A 115 1.98 3.64 -19.04
CA SER A 115 1.32 4.77 -19.71
C SER A 115 1.09 4.45 -21.19
N ASP A 116 -0.17 4.37 -21.59
CA ASP A 116 -0.57 4.30 -23.00
C ASP A 116 -0.55 5.69 -23.69
N LEU A 117 -0.21 6.74 -22.94
CA LEU A 117 -0.18 8.11 -23.43
C LEU A 117 1.15 8.43 -24.10
N LYS A 118 1.11 9.25 -25.15
CA LYS A 118 2.33 9.80 -25.75
C LYS A 118 3.03 10.68 -24.71
N VAL A 119 4.35 10.51 -24.59
CA VAL A 119 5.20 11.40 -23.80
C VAL A 119 5.11 12.79 -24.43
N THR A 120 4.31 13.65 -23.81
CA THR A 120 4.00 15.01 -24.30
C THR A 120 4.80 16.06 -23.53
N ARG A 121 5.43 15.67 -22.42
CA ARG A 121 6.24 16.55 -21.58
C ARG A 121 7.56 15.90 -21.19
N THR A 122 8.61 16.72 -21.13
CA THR A 122 9.90 16.36 -20.57
C THR A 122 10.12 17.08 -19.26
N TYR A 123 10.77 16.37 -18.32
CA TYR A 123 11.07 16.89 -17.00
C TYR A 123 12.59 16.91 -16.77
N THR A 124 13.09 18.01 -16.21
CA THR A 124 14.47 18.08 -15.73
C THR A 124 14.68 17.14 -14.53
N PRO A 125 15.92 16.72 -14.22
CA PRO A 125 16.18 15.88 -13.06
C PRO A 125 15.70 16.49 -11.73
N ALA A 126 15.77 17.82 -11.59
CA ALA A 126 15.30 18.53 -10.40
C ALA A 126 13.77 18.51 -10.27
N GLU A 127 13.04 18.78 -11.36
CA GLU A 127 11.57 18.67 -11.37
C GLU A 127 11.11 17.24 -11.10
N ARG A 128 11.80 16.27 -11.70
CA ARG A 128 11.52 14.85 -11.47
C ARG A 128 11.72 14.49 -9.99
N GLU A 129 12.73 15.03 -9.32
CA GLU A 129 12.92 14.81 -7.89
C GLU A 129 11.78 15.41 -7.03
N ILE A 130 11.27 16.58 -7.42
CA ILE A 130 10.11 17.21 -6.76
C ILE A 130 8.85 16.35 -6.94
N LEU A 131 8.56 15.93 -8.17
CA LEU A 131 7.43 15.06 -8.49
C LEU A 131 7.51 13.72 -7.75
N LYS A 132 8.71 13.13 -7.67
CA LYS A 132 8.95 11.89 -6.91
C LYS A 132 8.54 12.07 -5.45
N LYS A 133 9.02 13.13 -4.80
CA LYS A 133 8.68 13.43 -3.40
C LYS A 133 7.19 13.66 -3.21
N ARG A 134 6.53 14.34 -4.16
CA ARG A 134 5.08 14.56 -4.16
C ARG A 134 4.32 13.24 -4.22
N VAL A 135 4.63 12.38 -5.18
CA VAL A 135 3.99 11.05 -5.35
C VAL A 135 4.18 10.19 -4.08
N VAL A 136 5.42 10.09 -3.59
CA VAL A 136 5.74 9.28 -2.41
C VAL A 136 5.03 9.81 -1.16
N GLY A 137 5.02 11.13 -0.97
CA GLY A 137 4.34 11.78 0.16
C GLY A 137 2.83 11.63 0.12
N GLN A 138 2.20 11.91 -1.03
CA GLN A 138 0.75 11.76 -1.21
C GLN A 138 0.30 10.30 -1.09
N MET A 139 1.08 9.34 -1.62
CA MET A 139 0.80 7.92 -1.42
C MET A 139 0.89 7.51 0.04
N ALA A 140 1.87 8.02 0.79
CA ALA A 140 2.00 7.72 2.20
C ALA A 140 0.82 8.28 3.00
N GLN A 141 0.40 9.52 2.73
CA GLN A 141 -0.80 10.11 3.33
C GLN A 141 -2.06 9.29 3.02
N LEU A 142 -2.23 8.87 1.76
CA LEU A 142 -3.37 8.05 1.34
C LEU A 142 -3.40 6.68 2.05
N LEU A 143 -2.24 6.08 2.27
CA LEU A 143 -2.12 4.81 3.00
C LEU A 143 -2.44 4.97 4.48
N GLU A 144 -1.93 6.03 5.12
CA GLU A 144 -2.22 6.35 6.51
C GLU A 144 -3.73 6.60 6.73
N GLN A 145 -4.37 7.39 5.85
CA GLN A 145 -5.84 7.56 5.82
C GLN A 145 -6.59 6.24 5.56
N GLY A 146 -6.04 5.38 4.71
CA GLY A 146 -6.56 4.04 4.45
C GLY A 146 -6.39 3.04 5.61
N ASN A 147 -5.95 3.50 6.79
CA ASN A 147 -5.64 2.71 7.98
C ASN A 147 -4.53 1.66 7.76
N PHE A 148 -3.55 1.96 6.90
CA PHE A 148 -2.36 1.14 6.75
C PHE A 148 -1.27 1.53 7.74
N THR A 149 -0.51 0.53 8.17
CA THR A 149 0.64 0.70 9.07
C THR A 149 1.94 0.52 8.30
N ARG A 150 2.88 1.45 8.48
CA ARG A 150 4.20 1.41 7.86
C ARG A 150 5.09 0.32 8.49
N VAL A 151 5.80 -0.40 7.64
CA VAL A 151 6.89 -1.31 8.03
C VAL A 151 8.22 -0.65 7.71
N ASP A 152 9.18 -0.66 8.63
CA ASP A 152 10.54 -0.26 8.30
C ASP A 152 11.16 -1.31 7.35
N PRO A 153 11.68 -0.91 6.17
CA PRO A 153 12.38 -1.84 5.28
C PRO A 153 13.50 -2.62 5.97
N LYS A 154 14.18 -2.04 6.96
CA LYS A 154 15.25 -2.72 7.73
C LYS A 154 14.70 -3.83 8.62
N ASP A 155 13.46 -3.72 9.08
CA ASP A 155 12.78 -4.74 9.89
C ASP A 155 12.28 -5.91 9.03
N VAL A 156 12.13 -5.73 7.72
CA VAL A 156 11.86 -6.85 6.79
C VAL A 156 12.97 -7.88 6.84
N HIS A 157 14.21 -7.49 7.18
CA HIS A 157 15.29 -8.45 7.37
C HIS A 157 15.12 -9.35 8.60
N LEU A 158 14.30 -8.97 9.59
CA LEU A 158 13.92 -9.85 10.70
C LEU A 158 12.85 -10.88 10.28
N ILE A 159 12.25 -10.71 9.09
CA ILE A 159 11.29 -11.61 8.44
C ILE A 159 11.94 -12.64 7.51
N LEU A 160 13.27 -12.54 7.29
CA LEU A 160 14.10 -13.56 6.63
C LEU A 160 14.14 -14.86 7.45
N THR A 161 13.08 -15.66 7.34
CA THR A 161 12.99 -16.92 8.07
C THR A 161 13.46 -18.09 7.23
N GLU A 162 14.30 -18.95 7.81
CA GLU A 162 14.61 -20.29 7.24
C GLU A 162 13.34 -21.16 7.03
N ASP A 163 12.21 -20.81 7.69
CA ASP A 163 10.90 -21.45 7.66
C ASP A 163 9.82 -20.60 6.97
N SER A 164 10.01 -20.32 5.70
CA SER A 164 8.94 -19.80 4.84
C SER A 164 7.70 -20.68 4.81
N HIS A 165 6.52 -20.05 4.71
CA HIS A 165 5.25 -20.76 4.59
C HIS A 165 5.28 -21.64 3.35
N TYR A 166 5.71 -21.13 2.20
CA TYR A 166 5.75 -21.90 0.95
C TYR A 166 6.92 -22.88 0.78
N GLY A 167 7.82 -23.02 1.77
CA GLY A 167 8.96 -23.93 1.61
C GLY A 167 10.15 -23.33 0.84
N LEU A 168 10.11 -22.03 0.53
CA LEU A 168 11.08 -21.27 -0.26
C LEU A 168 12.03 -20.47 0.64
N ASP A 169 13.34 -20.70 0.62
CA ASP A 169 14.29 -19.75 1.25
C ASP A 169 14.48 -18.59 0.27
N LEU A 170 13.99 -17.40 0.61
CA LEU A 170 14.02 -16.21 -0.25
C LEU A 170 15.08 -15.24 0.29
N GLN A 171 15.65 -14.44 -0.62
CA GLN A 171 16.55 -13.35 -0.23
C GLN A 171 16.33 -12.15 -1.14
N VAL A 172 16.18 -10.98 -0.53
CA VAL A 172 15.99 -9.68 -1.20
C VAL A 172 17.18 -8.75 -0.95
N ASP A 173 17.63 -8.04 -1.98
CA ASP A 173 18.64 -6.96 -1.88
C ASP A 173 17.94 -5.60 -1.79
N LEU A 174 17.65 -5.12 -0.58
CA LEU A 174 16.94 -3.85 -0.38
C LEU A 174 17.78 -2.63 -0.78
N ASP A 175 19.12 -2.74 -0.76
CA ASP A 175 20.02 -1.65 -1.14
C ASP A 175 19.93 -1.30 -2.65
N ALA A 176 19.27 -2.14 -3.45
CA ALA A 176 19.02 -1.89 -4.87
C ALA A 176 17.93 -0.83 -5.11
N PHE A 177 17.11 -0.53 -4.11
CA PHE A 177 16.01 0.42 -4.22
C PHE A 177 16.44 1.81 -3.72
N GLU A 178 16.10 2.82 -4.51
CA GLU A 178 16.23 4.23 -4.15
C GLU A 178 15.14 4.59 -3.15
N GLU A 179 13.91 4.18 -3.46
CA GLU A 179 12.73 4.31 -2.62
C GLU A 179 12.12 2.94 -2.42
N ALA A 180 11.74 2.62 -1.19
CA ALA A 180 11.00 1.41 -0.83
C ALA A 180 10.04 1.73 0.32
N LEU A 181 8.75 1.72 0.04
CA LEU A 181 7.69 1.86 1.03
C LEU A 181 6.90 0.58 1.15
N ILE A 182 6.71 0.13 2.39
CA ILE A 182 5.98 -1.10 2.70
C ILE A 182 4.95 -0.75 3.76
N TYR A 183 3.70 -1.09 3.47
CA TYR A 183 2.57 -0.80 4.33
C TYR A 183 1.68 -2.03 4.40
N PHE A 184 1.15 -2.37 5.57
CA PHE A 184 0.19 -3.46 5.72
C PHE A 184 -1.09 -2.99 6.40
N ARG A 185 -2.18 -3.71 6.14
CA ARG A 185 -3.45 -3.56 6.84
C ARG A 185 -4.09 -4.92 7.04
N GLY A 186 -4.62 -5.16 8.24
CA GLY A 186 -5.22 -6.43 8.62
C GLY A 186 -4.16 -7.48 8.96
N ALA A 187 -3.85 -7.64 10.24
CA ALA A 187 -2.84 -8.55 10.74
C ALA A 187 -3.52 -9.78 11.39
N THR A 188 -3.94 -10.73 10.55
CA THR A 188 -4.73 -11.90 11.00
C THR A 188 -3.96 -13.21 10.88
N THR A 189 -4.56 -14.27 11.42
CA THR A 189 -4.06 -15.65 11.29
C THR A 189 -5.10 -16.45 10.51
N ILE A 190 -4.68 -17.04 9.38
CA ILE A 190 -5.53 -17.93 8.58
C ILE A 190 -5.20 -19.38 8.91
N THR A 191 -6.22 -20.21 9.07
CA THR A 191 -6.04 -21.65 9.24
C THR A 191 -6.03 -22.34 7.88
N GLU A 192 -4.92 -22.99 7.54
CA GLU A 192 -4.81 -23.82 6.33
C GLU A 192 -4.64 -25.29 6.68
N ARG A 193 -5.22 -26.17 5.86
CA ARG A 193 -5.01 -27.62 5.96
C ARG A 193 -3.80 -28.03 5.14
N ARG A 194 -2.73 -28.49 5.81
CA ARG A 194 -1.53 -29.04 5.17
C ARG A 194 -1.47 -30.54 5.31
N ARG A 195 -0.93 -31.22 4.29
CA ARG A 195 -0.63 -32.66 4.42
C ARG A 195 0.56 -32.86 5.34
N ASP A 196 0.42 -33.77 6.30
CA ASP A 196 1.47 -34.05 7.26
C ASP A 196 2.56 -34.93 6.61
N ILE A 197 3.69 -34.30 6.29
CA ILE A 197 4.86 -34.98 5.72
C ILE A 197 5.48 -35.95 6.74
N LYS A 198 5.31 -35.70 8.06
CA LYS A 198 5.81 -36.59 9.13
C LYS A 198 4.95 -37.86 9.28
N ARG A 199 3.71 -37.85 8.81
CA ARG A 199 2.81 -39.02 8.73
C ARG A 199 2.68 -39.57 7.30
N ALA A 200 3.73 -39.47 6.49
CA ALA A 200 3.77 -40.01 5.14
C ALA A 200 2.56 -39.60 4.25
N TYR A 201 2.08 -38.35 4.41
CA TYR A 201 0.95 -37.78 3.67
C TYR A 201 -0.44 -38.39 3.97
N MET A 202 -0.58 -39.24 4.99
CA MET A 202 -1.86 -39.91 5.33
C MET A 202 -2.81 -39.08 6.22
N GLY A 203 -2.47 -37.84 6.56
CA GLY A 203 -3.32 -36.98 7.39
C GLY A 203 -3.20 -35.50 7.05
N TRP A 204 -4.28 -34.75 7.32
CA TRP A 204 -4.30 -33.29 7.27
C TRP A 204 -3.95 -32.73 8.65
N LYS A 205 -3.16 -31.66 8.67
CA LYS A 205 -2.81 -30.87 9.85
C LYS A 205 -3.29 -29.45 9.61
N GLU A 206 -4.08 -28.92 10.54
CA GLU A 206 -4.42 -27.50 10.55
C GLU A 206 -3.21 -26.72 11.05
N VAL A 207 -2.75 -25.78 10.21
CA VAL A 207 -1.63 -24.90 10.51
C VAL A 207 -2.16 -23.49 10.50
N GLN A 208 -1.93 -22.78 11.60
CA GLN A 208 -2.23 -21.37 11.74
C GLN A 208 -1.08 -20.56 11.13
N VAL A 209 -1.41 -19.71 10.16
CA VAL A 209 -0.44 -18.95 9.38
C VAL A 209 -0.73 -17.47 9.58
N PRO A 210 0.17 -16.70 10.19
CA PRO A 210 0.01 -15.26 10.27
C PRO A 210 0.15 -14.66 8.86
N VAL A 211 -0.81 -13.83 8.46
CA VAL A 211 -0.84 -13.15 7.17
C VAL A 211 -1.06 -11.65 7.34
N PHE A 212 -0.64 -10.90 6.33
CA PHE A 212 -1.13 -9.56 6.07
C PHE A 212 -2.30 -9.64 5.08
N GLN A 213 -3.50 -9.23 5.50
CA GLN A 213 -4.68 -9.26 4.65
C GLN A 213 -4.55 -8.31 3.45
N ARG A 214 -3.88 -7.18 3.65
CA ARG A 214 -3.48 -6.24 2.60
C ARG A 214 -2.03 -5.85 2.82
N LEU A 215 -1.24 -5.89 1.76
CA LEU A 215 0.16 -5.51 1.78
C LEU A 215 0.46 -4.65 0.56
N PHE A 216 0.95 -3.45 0.79
CA PHE A 216 1.31 -2.48 -0.23
C PHE A 216 2.83 -2.38 -0.32
N LEU A 217 3.32 -2.33 -1.55
CA LEU A 217 4.70 -2.09 -1.89
C LEU A 217 4.78 -0.97 -2.93
N LEU A 218 5.55 0.08 -2.64
CA LEU A 218 6.04 1.04 -3.62
C LEU A 218 7.54 0.95 -3.68
N PHE A 219 8.11 0.86 -4.88
CA PHE A 219 9.56 0.88 -5.04
C PHE A 219 10.01 1.64 -6.29
N LYS A 220 11.22 2.20 -6.20
CA LYS A 220 11.98 2.77 -7.32
C LYS A 220 13.39 2.22 -7.28
N LEU A 221 13.93 1.77 -8.41
CA LEU A 221 15.31 1.28 -8.48
C LEU A 221 16.30 2.45 -8.56
N LYS A 222 17.42 2.33 -7.83
CA LYS A 222 18.53 3.28 -7.98
C LYS A 222 19.05 3.31 -9.41
N PRO A 223 19.49 4.46 -9.95
CA PRO A 223 20.22 4.53 -11.21
C PRO A 223 21.41 3.55 -11.25
N PHE A 224 21.76 3.07 -12.45
CA PHE A 224 22.79 2.04 -12.60
C PHE A 224 24.14 2.51 -12.06
N ASP A 225 24.54 3.73 -12.43
CA ASP A 225 25.85 4.28 -12.08
C ASP A 225 26.00 4.53 -10.58
N GLU A 226 24.93 4.96 -9.92
CA GLU A 226 24.91 5.15 -8.47
C GLU A 226 25.07 3.82 -7.74
N ARG A 227 24.33 2.79 -8.18
CA ARG A 227 24.45 1.44 -7.60
C ARG A 227 25.85 0.85 -7.81
N VAL A 228 26.49 1.11 -8.95
CA VAL A 228 27.87 0.68 -9.21
C VAL A 228 28.85 1.33 -8.23
N LYS A 229 28.74 2.64 -8.00
CA LYS A 229 29.57 3.37 -7.03
C LYS A 229 29.40 2.81 -5.61
N GLU A 230 28.17 2.56 -5.19
CA GLU A 230 27.89 1.96 -3.88
C GLU A 230 28.49 0.57 -3.73
N VAL A 231 28.30 -0.31 -4.72
CA VAL A 231 28.81 -1.69 -4.68
C VAL A 231 30.34 -1.70 -4.70
N ALA A 232 30.98 -0.80 -5.47
CA ALA A 232 32.42 -0.64 -5.48
C ALA A 232 32.95 -0.25 -4.09
N LEU A 233 32.30 0.73 -3.44
CA LEU A 233 32.70 1.21 -2.12
C LEU A 233 32.44 0.19 -1.01
N LYS A 234 31.26 -0.44 -0.99
CA LYS A 234 30.84 -1.39 0.04
C LYS A 234 31.66 -2.69 0.03
N HIS A 235 32.08 -3.15 -1.15
CA HIS A 235 32.81 -4.40 -1.29
C HIS A 235 34.30 -4.23 -1.62
N GLY A 236 34.81 -2.99 -1.66
CA GLY A 236 36.20 -2.70 -2.04
C GLY A 236 36.56 -3.21 -3.44
N LEU A 237 35.58 -3.23 -4.35
CA LEU A 237 35.75 -3.77 -5.71
C LEU A 237 36.18 -2.68 -6.68
N THR A 238 36.92 -3.06 -7.72
CA THR A 238 37.14 -2.18 -8.87
C THR A 238 35.80 -1.85 -9.56
N ILE A 239 35.70 -0.67 -10.18
CA ILE A 239 34.48 -0.23 -10.88
C ILE A 239 34.00 -1.28 -11.90
N ARG A 240 34.91 -1.87 -12.68
CA ARG A 240 34.58 -2.92 -13.66
C ARG A 240 33.99 -4.18 -13.01
N GLN A 241 34.48 -4.58 -11.84
CA GLN A 241 33.93 -5.73 -11.11
C GLN A 241 32.55 -5.40 -10.53
N ALA A 242 32.38 -4.18 -10.00
CA ALA A 242 31.10 -3.68 -9.51
C ALA A 242 30.05 -3.61 -10.63
N GLU A 243 30.39 -3.07 -11.80
CA GLU A 243 29.54 -3.05 -13.00
C GLU A 243 29.06 -4.46 -13.38
N LYS A 244 29.99 -5.43 -13.42
CA LYS A 244 29.65 -6.82 -13.75
C LYS A 244 28.71 -7.44 -12.71
N ALA A 245 28.91 -7.13 -11.42
CA ALA A 245 28.04 -7.60 -10.35
C ALA A 245 26.64 -6.99 -10.43
N VAL A 246 26.54 -5.66 -10.61
CA VAL A 246 25.26 -4.95 -10.74
C VAL A 246 24.50 -5.40 -11.99
N ARG A 247 25.19 -5.58 -13.13
CA ARG A 247 24.56 -6.09 -14.35
C ARG A 247 23.98 -7.49 -14.18
N ARG A 248 24.68 -8.38 -13.46
CA ARG A 248 24.16 -9.71 -13.13
C ARG A 248 22.96 -9.65 -12.20
N ALA A 249 22.97 -8.73 -11.22
CA ALA A 249 21.84 -8.54 -10.33
C ALA A 249 20.61 -8.01 -11.07
N ARG A 250 20.78 -7.01 -11.95
CA ARG A 250 19.69 -6.46 -12.78
C ARG A 250 19.17 -7.44 -13.83
N ALA A 251 20.00 -8.37 -14.33
CA ALA A 251 19.55 -9.39 -15.27
C ALA A 251 18.51 -10.38 -14.68
N LEU A 252 18.34 -10.41 -13.36
CA LEU A 252 17.31 -11.20 -12.70
C LEU A 252 15.95 -10.49 -12.68
N LEU A 253 15.93 -9.17 -12.86
CA LEU A 253 14.71 -8.39 -12.94
C LEU A 253 14.06 -8.53 -14.32
N PRO A 254 12.72 -8.46 -14.42
CA PRO A 254 12.05 -8.33 -15.70
C PRO A 254 12.58 -7.12 -16.46
N LYS A 255 12.74 -7.23 -17.79
CA LYS A 255 13.23 -6.12 -18.64
C LYS A 255 12.36 -4.86 -18.57
N THR A 256 11.11 -5.02 -18.15
CA THR A 256 10.15 -3.93 -17.95
C THR A 256 10.41 -3.12 -16.68
N VAL A 257 11.23 -3.61 -15.75
CA VAL A 257 11.57 -2.91 -14.50
C VAL A 257 12.82 -2.07 -14.71
N THR A 258 12.66 -0.75 -14.75
CA THR A 258 13.75 0.22 -14.95
C THR A 258 13.90 1.15 -13.74
N SER A 259 14.97 1.95 -13.71
CA SER A 259 15.18 2.97 -12.67
C SER A 259 14.36 4.25 -12.90
N ASP A 260 13.77 4.41 -14.08
CA ASP A 260 13.01 5.62 -14.42
C ASP A 260 11.64 5.63 -13.75
N HIS A 261 11.00 4.48 -13.64
CA HIS A 261 9.64 4.38 -13.14
C HIS A 261 9.55 4.19 -11.63
N ILE A 262 8.39 4.50 -11.08
CA ILE A 262 7.97 4.13 -9.72
C ILE A 262 6.96 3.01 -9.90
N TYR A 263 7.13 1.91 -9.18
CA TYR A 263 6.24 0.76 -9.26
C TYR A 263 5.44 0.66 -7.98
N MET A 264 4.14 0.40 -8.11
CA MET A 264 3.24 0.17 -6.99
C MET A 264 2.55 -1.17 -7.15
N LYS A 265 2.46 -1.95 -6.08
CA LYS A 265 1.71 -3.21 -6.03
C LYS A 265 0.93 -3.30 -4.73
N LEU A 266 -0.33 -3.70 -4.85
CA LEU A 266 -1.17 -4.06 -3.71
C LEU A 266 -1.46 -5.56 -3.75
N PHE A 267 -1.20 -6.24 -2.63
CA PHE A 267 -1.42 -7.66 -2.46
C PHE A 267 -2.45 -7.94 -1.37
N LYS A 268 -3.00 -9.15 -1.37
CA LYS A 268 -3.85 -9.71 -0.32
C LYS A 268 -3.25 -10.98 0.27
N ASN A 269 -3.56 -11.25 1.54
CA ASN A 269 -3.31 -12.51 2.22
C ASN A 269 -1.87 -13.04 2.07
N ILE A 270 -0.89 -12.14 2.15
CA ILE A 270 0.54 -12.52 2.07
C ILE A 270 0.97 -13.07 3.44
N PRO A 271 1.54 -14.29 3.51
CA PRO A 271 2.11 -14.81 4.75
C PRO A 271 3.18 -13.87 5.29
N ARG A 272 3.17 -13.62 6.61
CA ARG A 272 4.15 -12.71 7.21
C ARG A 272 5.56 -13.21 7.01
N SER A 273 5.79 -14.52 7.06
CA SER A 273 7.11 -15.12 6.80
C SER A 273 7.58 -15.07 5.34
N ASP A 274 6.70 -14.70 4.39
CA ASP A 274 6.99 -14.73 2.96
C ASP A 274 6.83 -13.34 2.30
N VAL A 275 6.98 -12.25 3.08
CA VAL A 275 6.91 -10.86 2.58
C VAL A 275 7.92 -10.63 1.44
N GLU A 276 9.09 -11.23 1.51
CA GLU A 276 10.13 -11.14 0.49
C GLU A 276 9.68 -11.54 -0.91
N MET A 277 8.64 -12.36 -1.01
CA MET A 277 8.09 -12.81 -2.28
C MET A 277 7.56 -11.65 -3.12
N ILE A 278 7.14 -10.53 -2.51
CA ILE A 278 6.55 -9.41 -3.22
C ILE A 278 7.57 -8.57 -4.01
N PHE A 279 8.85 -8.68 -3.67
CA PHE A 279 9.90 -7.90 -4.31
C PHE A 279 10.28 -8.49 -5.68
N PRO A 280 10.64 -7.63 -6.65
CA PRO A 280 11.00 -8.11 -7.99
C PRO A 280 12.40 -8.74 -8.05
N ASN A 281 13.32 -8.38 -7.13
CA ASN A 281 14.71 -8.85 -7.11
C ASN A 281 14.93 -10.06 -6.20
N THR A 282 13.87 -10.78 -5.83
CA THR A 282 13.93 -11.91 -4.89
C THR A 282 14.67 -13.09 -5.50
N ARG A 283 15.61 -13.65 -4.73
CA ARG A 283 16.41 -14.81 -5.13
C ARG A 283 16.02 -16.02 -4.32
N VAL A 284 15.73 -17.12 -5.01
CA VAL A 284 15.49 -18.42 -4.37
C VAL A 284 16.83 -19.01 -3.94
N ARG A 285 16.99 -19.20 -2.64
CA ARG A 285 18.03 -20.01 -2.03
C ARG A 285 17.49 -21.42 -1.77
N PHE A 286 18.40 -22.38 -1.76
CA PHE A 286 18.07 -23.75 -1.42
C PHE A 286 18.14 -23.96 0.08
N ARG A 287 17.08 -24.54 0.65
CA ARG A 287 17.08 -24.99 2.05
C ARG A 287 18.24 -25.94 2.31
N ARG A 288 18.80 -25.91 3.53
CA ARG A 288 19.92 -26.78 3.93
C ARG A 288 19.61 -28.27 3.70
N TRP A 289 18.36 -28.68 3.93
CA TRP A 289 17.89 -30.04 3.65
C TRP A 289 17.83 -30.39 2.17
N ASP A 290 17.54 -29.44 1.28
CA ASP A 290 17.59 -29.68 -0.17
C ASP A 290 19.04 -29.81 -0.63
N LYS A 291 19.96 -29.01 -0.09
CA LYS A 291 21.41 -29.19 -0.33
C LYS A 291 21.88 -30.58 0.10
N ILE A 292 21.38 -31.09 1.24
CA ILE A 292 21.64 -32.46 1.70
C ILE A 292 20.98 -33.48 0.77
N ARG A 293 19.72 -33.33 0.36
CA ARG A 293 19.09 -34.24 -0.62
C ARG A 293 19.83 -34.27 -1.94
N PHE A 294 20.31 -33.13 -2.44
CA PHE A 294 21.19 -33.09 -3.62
C PHE A 294 22.54 -33.77 -3.36
N GLY A 295 23.08 -33.65 -2.14
CA GLY A 295 24.27 -34.38 -1.70
C GLY A 295 24.04 -35.90 -1.52
N VAL A 296 22.85 -36.32 -1.11
CA VAL A 296 22.45 -37.72 -0.90
C VAL A 296 22.04 -38.36 -2.23
N SER A 297 21.40 -37.63 -3.15
CA SER A 297 21.12 -38.11 -4.51
C SER A 297 22.38 -38.23 -5.37
N ALA A 298 23.49 -37.61 -4.96
CA ALA A 298 24.82 -37.85 -5.51
C ALA A 298 25.45 -39.17 -5.00
N GLY A 299 24.82 -39.83 -4.02
CA GLY A 299 25.22 -41.13 -3.47
C GLY A 299 24.05 -42.09 -3.43
N GLY A 300 23.76 -42.76 -4.56
CA GLY A 300 23.03 -44.01 -4.48
C GLY A 300 23.83 -44.97 -3.61
N GLY A 301 23.41 -45.18 -2.36
CA GLY A 301 24.01 -46.10 -1.39
C GLY A 301 25.53 -45.99 -1.23
N VAL A 302 25.98 -45.35 -0.13
CA VAL A 302 27.37 -45.07 0.29
C VAL A 302 27.75 -43.60 0.07
N GLY A 303 27.85 -42.86 1.17
CA GLY A 303 28.06 -41.42 1.24
C GLY A 303 29.47 -40.95 0.85
N ILE A 304 29.84 -41.08 -0.42
CA ILE A 304 31.09 -40.53 -0.97
C ILE A 304 30.85 -40.02 -2.40
N GLY A 305 30.16 -38.88 -2.52
CA GLY A 305 30.07 -38.17 -3.80
C GLY A 305 31.44 -37.60 -4.20
N ILE A 306 31.86 -37.87 -5.44
CA ILE A 306 33.12 -37.48 -6.11
C ILE A 306 34.36 -38.31 -5.71
N PHE A 307 34.59 -38.61 -4.43
CA PHE A 307 35.77 -39.41 -4.02
C PHE A 307 35.60 -40.93 -4.22
N GLY A 308 34.38 -41.47 -4.13
CA GLY A 308 34.15 -42.92 -4.20
C GLY A 308 34.31 -43.50 -5.61
N THR A 309 33.97 -42.71 -6.63
CA THR A 309 34.10 -43.11 -8.04
C THR A 309 35.50 -42.87 -8.58
N ALA A 310 36.19 -41.78 -8.19
CA ALA A 310 37.58 -41.54 -8.56
C ALA A 310 38.50 -42.71 -8.14
N THR A 311 38.25 -43.28 -6.95
CA THR A 311 39.01 -44.43 -6.43
C THR A 311 38.84 -45.70 -7.28
N LYS A 312 37.71 -45.87 -7.99
CA LYS A 312 37.49 -47.01 -8.90
C LYS A 312 38.05 -46.79 -10.30
N ILE A 313 38.25 -45.54 -10.73
CA ILE A 313 38.80 -45.21 -12.06
C ILE A 313 40.32 -45.48 -12.10
N ALA A 314 41.02 -45.32 -10.98
CA ALA A 314 42.45 -45.60 -10.87
C ALA A 314 42.82 -47.08 -11.09
N VAL A 315 41.85 -48.00 -11.09
CA VAL A 315 42.07 -49.46 -11.21
C VAL A 315 41.79 -49.97 -12.64
N MET A 316 41.34 -49.12 -13.57
CA MET A 316 40.96 -49.56 -14.92
C MET A 316 42.11 -49.42 -15.92
N SER A 317 42.62 -50.56 -16.41
CA SER A 317 43.72 -50.66 -17.38
C SER A 317 43.30 -50.53 -18.85
N ASN A 318 41.99 -50.51 -19.16
CA ASN A 318 41.48 -50.49 -20.54
C ASN A 318 40.97 -49.08 -20.94
N PRO A 319 41.50 -48.48 -22.04
CA PRO A 319 41.11 -47.14 -22.50
C PRO A 319 39.62 -47.00 -22.83
N VAL A 320 38.95 -48.07 -23.29
CA VAL A 320 37.50 -48.06 -23.55
C VAL A 320 36.71 -47.98 -22.24
N THR A 321 37.15 -48.70 -21.21
CA THR A 321 36.50 -48.66 -19.88
C THR A 321 36.67 -47.31 -19.19
N LEU A 322 37.82 -46.65 -19.40
CA LEU A 322 38.08 -45.29 -18.93
C LEU A 322 37.15 -44.28 -19.60
N LEU A 323 36.99 -44.35 -20.93
CA LEU A 323 36.07 -43.50 -21.69
C LEU A 323 34.60 -43.69 -21.25
N THR A 324 34.16 -44.93 -21.06
CA THR A 324 32.81 -45.24 -20.56
C THR A 324 32.59 -44.69 -19.15
N ALA A 325 33.60 -44.79 -18.27
CA ALA A 325 33.53 -44.23 -16.93
C ALA A 325 33.47 -42.71 -16.92
N ILE A 326 34.25 -42.04 -17.77
CA ILE A 326 34.20 -40.58 -17.96
C ILE A 326 32.82 -40.16 -18.50
N GLY A 327 32.28 -40.88 -19.49
CA GLY A 327 30.95 -40.64 -20.04
C GLY A 327 29.84 -40.82 -18.99
N ALA A 328 29.91 -41.87 -18.17
CA ALA A 328 28.95 -42.12 -17.10
C ALA A 328 29.01 -41.02 -16.02
N LEU A 329 30.21 -40.59 -15.62
CA LEU A 329 30.38 -39.49 -14.66
C LEU A 329 29.90 -38.15 -15.24
N GLY A 330 30.22 -37.87 -16.49
CA GLY A 330 29.70 -36.71 -17.21
C GLY A 330 28.17 -36.69 -17.24
N GLY A 331 27.54 -37.83 -17.54
CA GLY A 331 26.09 -38.00 -17.53
C GLY A 331 25.45 -37.77 -16.16
N VAL A 332 26.07 -38.25 -15.07
CA VAL A 332 25.58 -38.03 -13.70
C VAL A 332 25.71 -36.56 -13.30
N VAL A 333 26.84 -35.91 -13.61
CA VAL A 333 27.04 -34.48 -13.35
C VAL A 333 26.03 -33.63 -14.13
N LEU A 334 25.84 -33.91 -15.42
CA LEU A 334 24.85 -33.23 -16.25
C LEU A 334 23.43 -33.40 -15.69
N ARG A 335 23.04 -34.64 -15.34
CA ARG A 335 21.73 -34.93 -14.72
C ARG A 335 21.55 -34.18 -13.40
N GLN A 336 22.60 -34.06 -12.59
CA GLN A 336 22.52 -33.34 -11.32
C GLN A 336 22.33 -31.84 -11.54
N VAL A 337 23.07 -31.26 -12.50
CA VAL A 337 22.93 -29.86 -12.89
C VAL A 337 21.54 -29.58 -13.46
N THR A 338 21.01 -30.44 -14.32
CA THR A 338 19.65 -30.25 -14.88
C THR A 338 18.57 -30.40 -13.80
N ASN A 339 18.68 -31.35 -12.88
CA ASN A 339 17.76 -31.49 -11.75
C ASN A 339 17.79 -30.26 -10.84
N PHE A 340 18.96 -29.68 -10.60
CA PHE A 340 19.10 -28.44 -9.84
C PHE A 340 18.36 -27.27 -10.51
N PHE A 341 18.55 -27.08 -11.82
CA PHE A 341 17.85 -26.04 -12.56
C PHE A 341 16.34 -26.30 -12.63
N ALA A 342 15.92 -27.55 -12.82
CA ALA A 342 14.50 -27.93 -12.83
C ALA A 342 13.82 -27.62 -11.49
N GLN A 343 14.49 -27.91 -10.37
CA GLN A 343 13.98 -27.61 -9.04
C GLN A 343 13.85 -26.09 -8.81
N ARG A 344 14.88 -25.31 -9.18
CA ARG A 344 14.83 -23.84 -9.11
C ARG A 344 13.69 -23.27 -9.95
N ASN A 345 13.51 -23.76 -11.17
CA ASN A 345 12.43 -23.31 -12.06
C ASN A 345 11.06 -23.63 -11.48
N ARG A 346 10.87 -24.83 -10.91
CA ARG A 346 9.63 -25.20 -10.25
C ARG A 346 9.29 -24.26 -9.09
N TYR A 347 10.28 -23.89 -8.28
CA TYR A 347 10.09 -22.92 -7.20
C TYR A 347 9.67 -21.54 -7.70
N MET A 348 10.31 -21.05 -8.77
CA MET A 348 9.90 -19.79 -9.40
C MET A 348 8.46 -19.84 -9.93
N VAL A 349 8.03 -20.97 -10.51
CA VAL A 349 6.65 -21.13 -10.99
C VAL A 349 5.65 -21.09 -9.82
N VAL A 350 5.94 -21.80 -8.72
CA VAL A 350 5.06 -21.78 -7.54
C VAL A 350 4.97 -20.37 -6.94
N MET A 351 6.10 -19.67 -6.84
CA MET A 351 6.16 -18.28 -6.37
C MET A 351 5.31 -17.36 -7.25
N ALA A 352 5.46 -17.45 -8.58
CA ALA A 352 4.69 -16.65 -9.53
C ALA A 352 3.19 -16.96 -9.47
N GLN A 353 2.80 -18.23 -9.34
CA GLN A 353 1.40 -18.63 -9.17
C GLN A 353 0.80 -18.04 -7.89
N ASN A 354 1.53 -18.09 -6.77
CA ASN A 354 1.07 -17.52 -5.51
C ASN A 354 0.90 -16.00 -5.62
N LEU A 355 1.90 -15.30 -6.19
CA LEU A 355 1.82 -13.85 -6.42
C LEU A 355 0.66 -13.46 -7.32
N TYR A 356 0.33 -14.25 -8.35
CA TYR A 356 -0.80 -14.00 -9.24
C TYR A 356 -2.13 -13.96 -8.47
N PHE A 357 -2.39 -14.93 -7.59
CA PHE A 357 -3.64 -14.98 -6.83
C PHE A 357 -3.69 -13.99 -5.67
N HIS A 358 -2.54 -13.54 -5.20
CA HIS A 358 -2.43 -12.54 -4.15
C HIS A 358 -2.36 -11.10 -4.68
N SER A 359 -2.07 -10.88 -5.97
CA SER A 359 -2.09 -9.53 -6.56
C SER A 359 -3.52 -8.97 -6.60
N MET A 360 -3.70 -7.74 -6.16
CA MET A 360 -4.98 -7.02 -6.20
C MET A 360 -5.00 -5.91 -7.25
N ALA A 361 -3.94 -5.11 -7.31
CA ALA A 361 -3.82 -3.97 -8.21
C ALA A 361 -2.34 -3.62 -8.43
N ASP A 362 -2.07 -3.02 -9.58
CA ASP A 362 -0.75 -2.56 -10.01
C ASP A 362 -0.80 -1.07 -10.41
N ASN A 363 0.26 -0.32 -10.09
CA ASN A 363 0.53 1.05 -10.54
C ASN A 363 -0.67 2.01 -10.36
N ARG A 364 -1.19 2.62 -11.44
CA ARG A 364 -2.36 3.52 -11.37
C ARG A 364 -3.58 2.86 -10.72
N GLY A 365 -3.80 1.56 -10.98
CA GLY A 365 -4.88 0.82 -10.36
C GLY A 365 -4.78 0.74 -8.83
N VAL A 366 -3.56 0.83 -8.27
CA VAL A 366 -3.37 0.91 -6.82
C VAL A 366 -3.83 2.26 -6.27
N ILE A 367 -3.51 3.36 -6.96
CA ILE A 367 -3.94 4.72 -6.58
C ILE A 367 -5.46 4.79 -6.51
N THR A 368 -6.14 4.40 -7.59
CA THR A 368 -7.61 4.44 -7.67
C THR A 368 -8.28 3.53 -6.63
N LEU A 369 -7.75 2.33 -6.43
CA LEU A 369 -8.29 1.38 -5.45
C LEU A 369 -8.09 1.88 -4.01
N LEU A 370 -6.89 2.33 -3.64
CA LEU A 370 -6.62 2.84 -2.30
C LEU A 370 -7.39 4.13 -2.03
N GLY A 371 -7.46 5.03 -3.01
CA GLY A 371 -8.29 6.24 -2.99
C GLY A 371 -9.74 5.95 -2.61
N SER A 372 -10.36 5.04 -3.35
CA SER A 372 -11.74 4.63 -3.10
C SER A 372 -11.93 3.97 -1.73
N ARG A 373 -10.91 3.25 -1.24
CA ARG A 373 -10.95 2.56 0.07
C ARG A 373 -10.73 3.50 1.24
N ALA A 374 -9.83 4.46 1.13
CA ALA A 374 -9.60 5.48 2.14
C ALA A 374 -10.84 6.37 2.29
N ALA A 375 -11.42 6.83 1.17
CA ALA A 375 -12.69 7.54 1.18
C ALA A 375 -13.81 6.72 1.87
N GLU A 376 -13.90 5.42 1.60
CA GLU A 376 -14.88 4.56 2.25
C GLU A 376 -14.67 4.45 3.76
N GLU A 377 -13.44 4.39 4.26
CA GLU A 377 -13.18 4.41 5.72
C GLU A 377 -13.59 5.74 6.34
N ASP A 378 -13.11 6.87 5.80
CA ASP A 378 -13.40 8.20 6.34
C ASP A 378 -14.91 8.47 6.41
N ILE A 379 -15.66 8.08 5.38
CA ILE A 379 -17.12 8.23 5.35
C ILE A 379 -17.77 7.42 6.47
N LYS A 380 -17.30 6.19 6.73
CA LYS A 380 -17.86 5.35 7.79
C LYS A 380 -17.59 5.97 9.15
N GLU A 381 -16.40 6.50 9.37
CA GLU A 381 -16.04 7.19 10.60
C GLU A 381 -16.91 8.43 10.82
N GLU A 382 -17.09 9.25 9.79
CA GLU A 382 -17.88 10.47 9.87
C GLU A 382 -19.37 10.21 10.14
N ILE A 383 -19.99 9.24 9.46
CA ILE A 383 -21.41 8.93 9.69
C ILE A 383 -21.64 8.32 11.08
N LEU A 384 -20.68 7.54 11.58
CA LEU A 384 -20.73 6.96 12.94
C LEU A 384 -20.63 8.07 13.98
N LEU A 385 -19.65 8.96 13.83
CA LEU A 385 -19.43 10.08 14.73
C LEU A 385 -20.62 11.04 14.72
N TYR A 386 -21.11 11.43 13.55
CA TYR A 386 -22.27 12.30 13.42
C TYR A 386 -23.50 11.69 14.11
N ALA A 387 -23.79 10.41 13.88
CA ALA A 387 -24.93 9.75 14.52
C ALA A 387 -24.78 9.70 16.05
N ALA A 388 -23.57 9.45 16.56
CA ALA A 388 -23.29 9.42 17.99
C ALA A 388 -23.49 10.79 18.67
N LEU A 389 -23.07 11.87 18.00
CA LEU A 389 -23.20 13.25 18.47
C LEU A 389 -24.62 13.80 18.34
N ALA A 390 -25.35 13.48 17.27
CA ALA A 390 -26.70 13.97 17.08
C ALA A 390 -27.71 13.36 18.06
N GLN A 391 -27.39 12.20 18.64
CA GLN A 391 -28.22 11.51 19.64
C GLN A 391 -27.91 11.91 21.09
N GLY A 392 -26.87 12.72 21.35
CA GLY A 392 -26.51 13.10 22.71
C GLY A 392 -25.52 14.25 22.76
N ARG A 393 -25.68 15.14 23.74
CA ARG A 393 -24.71 16.21 24.01
C ARG A 393 -23.43 15.63 24.60
N MET A 394 -22.30 15.91 23.96
CA MET A 394 -20.97 15.47 24.39
C MET A 394 -20.02 16.68 24.38
N ARG A 395 -19.05 16.72 25.31
CA ARG A 395 -18.00 17.74 25.29
C ARG A 395 -16.82 17.29 24.43
N ALA A 396 -16.07 18.25 23.90
CA ALA A 396 -14.84 17.97 23.17
C ALA A 396 -13.76 17.31 24.06
N SER A 397 -13.77 17.58 25.36
CA SER A 397 -12.91 16.91 26.36
C SER A 397 -13.17 15.41 26.48
N ASP A 398 -14.37 14.96 26.12
CA ASP A 398 -14.85 13.60 26.37
C ASP A 398 -14.72 12.75 25.10
N ILE A 399 -13.79 13.10 24.21
CA ILE A 399 -13.61 12.46 22.90
C ILE A 399 -13.33 10.96 23.02
N GLY A 400 -12.62 10.54 24.07
CA GLY A 400 -12.39 9.12 24.37
C GLY A 400 -13.65 8.38 24.82
N GLU A 401 -14.63 9.07 25.41
CA GLU A 401 -15.93 8.45 25.73
C GLU A 401 -16.81 8.31 24.50
N ILE A 402 -16.75 9.29 23.58
CA ILE A 402 -17.40 9.19 22.25
C ILE A 402 -16.85 7.97 21.51
N ASP A 403 -15.54 7.82 21.52
CA ASP A 403 -14.84 6.70 20.90
C ASP A 403 -15.32 5.35 21.45
N ALA A 404 -15.21 5.17 22.77
CA ALA A 404 -15.64 3.95 23.46
C ALA A 404 -17.15 3.64 23.26
N LYS A 405 -17.99 4.67 23.11
CA LYS A 405 -19.42 4.51 22.82
C LYS A 405 -19.64 3.95 21.41
N ILE A 406 -18.93 4.48 20.41
CA ILE A 406 -19.02 4.01 19.01
C ILE A 406 -18.48 2.58 18.90
N GLU A 407 -17.34 2.28 19.50
CA GLU A 407 -16.77 0.94 19.50
C GLU A 407 -17.70 -0.09 20.15
N ARG A 408 -18.33 0.28 21.28
CA ARG A 408 -19.30 -0.60 21.95
C ARG A 408 -20.51 -0.87 21.06
N TRP A 409 -21.02 0.16 20.40
CA TRP A 409 -22.12 0.00 19.44
C TRP A 409 -21.73 -0.91 18.26
N LEU A 410 -20.51 -0.77 17.72
CA LEU A 410 -19.99 -1.64 16.67
C LEU A 410 -19.86 -3.10 17.14
N LYS A 411 -19.38 -3.31 18.36
CA LYS A 411 -19.26 -4.63 18.98
C LYS A 411 -20.61 -5.30 19.22
N GLU A 412 -21.58 -4.57 19.76
CA GLU A 412 -22.92 -5.09 20.06
C GLU A 412 -23.73 -5.34 18.77
N THR A 413 -23.60 -4.47 17.77
CA THR A 413 -24.41 -4.54 16.55
C THR A 413 -23.83 -5.49 15.50
N PHE A 414 -22.50 -5.55 15.38
CA PHE A 414 -21.81 -6.27 14.31
C PHE A 414 -20.79 -7.31 14.80
N ALA A 415 -20.59 -7.46 16.12
CA ALA A 415 -19.55 -8.33 16.70
C ALA A 415 -18.13 -7.97 16.22
N ILE A 416 -17.87 -6.68 16.03
CA ILE A 416 -16.59 -6.14 15.54
C ILE A 416 -15.84 -5.49 16.70
N ASP A 417 -14.56 -5.84 16.83
CA ASP A 417 -13.64 -5.25 17.80
C ASP A 417 -12.56 -4.45 17.07
N VAL A 418 -12.66 -3.12 17.15
CA VAL A 418 -11.85 -2.15 16.38
C VAL A 418 -11.45 -0.98 17.26
N ASP A 419 -10.31 -0.36 16.95
CA ASP A 419 -9.84 0.91 17.51
C ASP A 419 -10.42 2.05 16.68
N PHE A 420 -11.49 2.70 17.13
CA PHE A 420 -12.07 3.78 16.33
C PHE A 420 -11.20 5.06 16.43
N ASP A 421 -11.12 5.86 15.37
CA ASP A 421 -10.37 7.13 15.40
C ASP A 421 -11.33 8.32 15.29
N VAL A 422 -11.87 8.74 16.44
CA VAL A 422 -12.79 9.90 16.47
C VAL A 422 -12.11 11.20 16.07
N SER A 423 -10.81 11.35 16.33
CA SER A 423 -10.15 12.66 16.28
C SER A 423 -10.06 13.19 14.84
N ASP A 424 -9.71 12.33 13.91
CA ASP A 424 -9.58 12.69 12.49
C ASP A 424 -10.95 12.99 11.87
N ALA A 425 -11.95 12.11 12.12
CA ALA A 425 -13.32 12.34 11.68
C ALA A 425 -13.93 13.63 12.26
N LEU A 426 -13.68 13.92 13.55
CA LEU A 426 -14.14 15.17 14.18
C LEU A 426 -13.48 16.38 13.54
N GLY A 427 -12.18 16.31 13.25
CA GLY A 427 -11.45 17.36 12.55
C GLY A 427 -12.08 17.71 11.19
N ARG A 428 -12.41 16.70 10.39
CA ARG A 428 -13.08 16.87 9.09
C ARG A 428 -14.47 17.50 9.23
N LEU A 429 -15.31 16.96 10.11
CA LEU A 429 -16.67 17.49 10.35
C LEU A 429 -16.65 18.94 10.88
N LYS A 430 -15.64 19.31 11.70
CA LYS A 430 -15.45 20.69 12.17
C LYS A 430 -14.97 21.61 11.04
N ALA A 431 -14.01 21.18 10.24
CA ALA A 431 -13.50 21.96 9.10
C ALA A 431 -14.57 22.24 8.05
N GLU A 432 -15.56 21.37 7.94
CA GLU A 432 -16.71 21.50 7.05
C GLU A 432 -17.88 22.24 7.68
N GLY A 433 -17.83 22.57 8.98
CA GLY A 433 -18.90 23.28 9.68
C GLY A 433 -20.14 22.43 9.99
N ILE A 434 -20.04 21.11 9.87
CA ILE A 434 -21.12 20.16 10.23
C ILE A 434 -21.21 20.02 11.74
N VAL A 435 -20.06 20.05 12.42
CA VAL A 435 -19.93 20.05 13.87
C VAL A 435 -19.29 21.36 14.31
N ARG A 436 -19.87 22.01 15.32
CA ARG A 436 -19.30 23.20 15.96
C ARG A 436 -18.96 22.87 17.41
N GLU A 437 -17.82 23.38 17.86
CA GLU A 437 -17.50 23.43 19.28
C GLU A 437 -17.96 24.80 19.81
N THR A 438 -18.79 24.80 20.85
CA THR A 438 -19.23 26.02 21.53
C THR A 438 -18.14 26.53 22.47
N ASP A 439 -18.24 27.79 22.90
CA ASP A 439 -17.27 28.41 23.81
C ASP A 439 -17.14 27.65 25.15
N ASP A 440 -18.20 26.94 25.55
CA ASP A 440 -18.25 26.09 26.75
C ASP A 440 -17.67 24.68 26.54
N GLY A 441 -17.15 24.39 25.34
CA GLY A 441 -16.53 23.12 24.95
C GLY A 441 -17.51 22.01 24.54
N TRP A 442 -18.78 22.33 24.26
CA TRP A 442 -19.76 21.35 23.79
C TRP A 442 -19.67 21.16 22.27
N LEU A 443 -19.80 19.91 21.82
CA LEU A 443 -19.93 19.59 20.41
C LEU A 443 -21.41 19.62 20.02
N GLU A 444 -21.76 20.49 19.07
CA GLU A 444 -23.09 20.60 18.51
C GLU A 444 -23.05 20.29 17.01
N THR A 445 -23.84 19.31 16.59
CA THR A 445 -24.05 18.98 15.18
C THR A 445 -25.16 19.85 14.59
N LEU A 446 -25.02 20.21 13.31
CA LEU A 446 -26.17 20.70 12.55
C LEU A 446 -27.29 19.63 12.54
N PRO A 447 -28.57 20.01 12.68
CA PRO A 447 -29.69 19.07 12.50
C PRO A 447 -29.66 18.42 11.11
N PRO A 448 -30.14 17.19 10.93
CA PRO A 448 -29.98 16.44 9.68
C PRO A 448 -30.41 17.18 8.41
N GLU A 449 -31.51 17.91 8.45
CA GLU A 449 -31.99 18.70 7.32
C GLU A 449 -31.05 19.88 7.02
N ALA A 450 -30.61 20.61 8.05
CA ALA A 450 -29.69 21.73 7.91
C ALA A 450 -28.31 21.26 7.44
N ALA A 451 -27.83 20.12 7.97
CA ALA A 451 -26.57 19.51 7.56
C ALA A 451 -26.60 19.10 6.08
N ALA A 452 -27.71 18.53 5.60
CA ALA A 452 -27.87 18.21 4.17
C ALA A 452 -27.83 19.46 3.28
N ARG A 453 -28.56 20.53 3.66
CA ARG A 453 -28.49 21.82 2.96
C ARG A 453 -27.09 22.44 2.99
N HIS A 454 -26.37 22.26 4.09
CA HIS A 454 -25.01 22.76 4.25
C HIS A 454 -24.03 22.09 3.28
N ILE A 455 -24.10 20.76 3.14
CA ILE A 455 -23.30 20.04 2.13
C ILE A 455 -23.66 20.47 0.70
N ASP A 456 -24.94 20.73 0.42
CA ASP A 456 -25.39 21.24 -0.89
C ASP A 456 -24.70 22.58 -1.23
N MET A 457 -24.67 23.51 -0.27
CA MET A 457 -23.96 24.79 -0.44
C MET A 457 -22.44 24.62 -0.60
N LEU A 458 -21.84 23.60 0.03
CA LEU A 458 -20.42 23.29 -0.15
C LEU A 458 -20.14 22.79 -1.58
N TRP A 459 -21.05 22.02 -2.16
CA TRP A 459 -20.97 21.58 -3.55
C TRP A 459 -21.06 22.75 -4.53
N ASP A 460 -22.02 23.64 -4.34
CA ASP A 460 -22.18 24.83 -5.19
C ASP A 460 -20.90 25.67 -5.19
N ARG A 461 -20.36 25.96 -4.00
CA ARG A 461 -19.10 26.69 -3.86
C ARG A 461 -17.91 25.97 -4.50
N ALA A 462 -17.82 24.65 -4.32
CA ALA A 462 -16.70 23.87 -4.88
C ALA A 462 -16.67 23.94 -6.41
N LEU A 463 -17.83 24.01 -7.06
CA LEU A 463 -17.93 24.21 -8.51
C LEU A 463 -17.55 25.63 -8.93
N ASP A 464 -17.93 26.63 -8.14
CA ASP A 464 -17.58 28.04 -8.39
C ASP A 464 -16.07 28.30 -8.23
N ASP A 465 -15.41 27.58 -7.32
CA ASP A 465 -13.99 27.74 -6.99
C ASP A 465 -13.05 26.88 -7.86
N LEU A 466 -13.56 26.19 -8.89
CA LEU A 466 -12.73 25.38 -9.79
C LEU A 466 -11.72 26.28 -10.53
N SER A 467 -10.44 25.90 -10.50
CA SER A 467 -9.39 26.66 -11.18
C SER A 467 -9.48 26.51 -12.70
N ASP A 468 -9.49 27.64 -13.42
CA ASP A 468 -9.40 27.66 -14.89
C ASP A 468 -8.01 27.28 -15.45
N THR A 469 -7.01 27.13 -14.58
CA THR A 469 -5.61 26.85 -14.95
C THR A 469 -5.28 25.38 -14.83
N ILE A 470 -4.75 24.78 -15.90
CA ILE A 470 -4.16 23.43 -15.87
C ILE A 470 -2.75 23.52 -15.28
N ASN A 471 -2.36 22.59 -14.41
CA ASN A 471 -0.99 22.51 -13.88
C ASN A 471 0.04 22.42 -15.02
N ASP A 472 0.81 23.49 -15.20
CA ASP A 472 1.77 23.66 -16.31
C ASP A 472 3.18 23.20 -15.91
N GLU A 473 3.28 21.99 -15.36
CA GLU A 473 4.56 21.38 -14.96
C GLU A 473 5.18 20.60 -16.14
N GLY A 474 6.47 20.86 -16.42
CA GLY A 474 7.22 20.26 -17.52
C GLY A 474 7.13 21.07 -18.82
N THR A 475 8.08 20.87 -19.74
CA THR A 475 8.04 21.54 -21.05
C THR A 475 7.32 20.66 -22.06
N GLU A 476 6.33 21.22 -22.75
CA GLU A 476 5.67 20.54 -23.87
C GLU A 476 6.72 20.18 -24.94
N THR A 477 6.79 18.89 -25.28
CA THR A 477 7.64 18.44 -26.38
C THR A 477 7.02 18.89 -27.68
N ALA A 478 7.80 19.58 -28.51
CA ALA A 478 7.39 19.92 -29.86
C ALA A 478 6.93 18.66 -30.61
N PRO A 479 5.86 18.74 -31.43
CA PRO A 479 5.39 17.60 -32.19
C PRO A 479 6.54 17.08 -33.06
N GLN A 480 6.92 15.82 -32.85
CA GLN A 480 7.79 15.14 -33.80
C GLN A 480 7.00 15.01 -35.10
N GLU A 481 7.39 15.78 -36.13
CA GLU A 481 6.98 15.52 -37.50
C GLU A 481 7.32 14.06 -37.80
N SER A 482 6.30 13.25 -38.03
CA SER A 482 6.48 11.87 -38.46
C SER A 482 7.25 11.90 -39.77
N GLU A 483 8.51 11.42 -39.76
CA GLU A 483 9.18 11.07 -41.02
C GLU A 483 8.24 10.12 -41.78
N PRO A 484 7.92 10.39 -43.05
CA PRO A 484 7.09 9.49 -43.83
C PRO A 484 7.82 8.15 -43.91
N ALA A 485 7.14 7.09 -43.44
CA ALA A 485 7.63 5.73 -43.54
C ALA A 485 8.08 5.45 -44.97
N ALA A 486 9.39 5.27 -45.16
CA ALA A 486 9.93 4.78 -46.43
C ALA A 486 9.34 3.39 -46.67
N LEU A 487 8.51 3.29 -47.72
CA LEU A 487 7.91 2.06 -48.23
C LEU A 487 8.96 1.07 -48.72
#